data_AF-A0A0G0SLJ5-F1
#
_entry.id   AF-A0A0G0SLJ5-F1
#
_cell.length_a   1.000
_cell.length_b   1.000
_cell.length_c   1.000
_cell.angle_alpha   90.00
_cell.angle_beta   90.00
_cell.angle_gamma   90.00
#
_symmetry.space_group_name_H-M   'P 1'
#
loop_
_entity.id
_entity.type
_entity.pdbx_description
1 polymer ?
#
loop_
_entity_poly.entity_id
_entity_poly.type
_entity_poly.pdbx_seq_one_letter_code
_entity_poly.pdbx_strand_id
1 'polypeptide(L)'
;MAIERAKKLFGVPHVNVQPYSGSPANAAVYMGLLEPKDTIMGLALASGGHLTHGHPKITFSGKYFNSVQYGVDKNGFIDYKDLARLARKHKPKLIVAGTTAYPRILDWKRFAKIADSV
;
A
#
# COMPACT_ATOMS: atom_id res chain seq x y z
N MET A 1 21.81 -17.64 -8.01
CA MET A 1 21.50 -16.90 -6.75
C MET A 1 19.99 -16.78 -6.56
N ALA A 2 19.50 -16.46 -5.35
CA ALA A 2 18.07 -16.28 -5.08
C ALA A 2 17.43 -15.17 -5.92
N ILE A 3 18.16 -14.07 -6.16
CA ILE A 3 17.77 -12.94 -7.03
C ILE A 3 17.36 -13.43 -8.42
N GLU A 4 18.22 -14.21 -9.09
CA GLU A 4 17.94 -14.72 -10.45
C GLU A 4 16.70 -15.61 -10.52
N ARG A 5 16.46 -16.42 -9.48
CA ARG A 5 15.25 -17.26 -9.40
C ARG A 5 13.98 -16.42 -9.26
N ALA A 6 14.00 -15.40 -8.39
CA ALA A 6 12.87 -14.50 -8.19
C ALA A 6 12.59 -13.65 -9.43
N LYS A 7 13.62 -13.11 -10.09
CA LYS A 7 13.49 -12.39 -11.37
C LYS A 7 12.84 -13.26 -12.45
N LYS A 8 13.29 -14.50 -12.59
CA LYS A 8 12.70 -15.47 -13.55
C LYS A 8 11.25 -15.81 -13.21
N LEU A 9 10.93 -16.02 -11.93
CA LEU A 9 9.59 -16.43 -11.49
C LEU A 9 8.53 -15.36 -11.77
N PHE A 10 8.85 -14.09 -11.50
CA PHE A 10 7.90 -12.98 -11.63
C PHE A 10 8.07 -12.16 -12.91
N GLY A 11 9.08 -12.45 -13.74
CA GLY A 11 9.33 -11.74 -15.00
C GLY A 11 9.78 -10.28 -14.79
N VAL A 12 10.55 -10.01 -13.72
CA VAL A 12 10.95 -8.64 -13.33
C VAL A 12 12.45 -8.37 -13.55
N PRO A 13 12.84 -7.12 -13.87
CA PRO A 13 14.25 -6.78 -14.10
C PRO A 13 15.09 -6.69 -12.81
N HIS A 14 14.46 -6.37 -11.67
CA HIS A 14 15.13 -6.18 -10.39
C HIS A 14 14.32 -6.78 -9.24
N VAL A 15 15.03 -7.23 -8.19
CA VAL A 15 14.43 -7.69 -6.93
C VAL A 15 15.46 -7.57 -5.81
N ASN A 16 15.02 -7.13 -4.64
CA ASN A 16 15.81 -7.19 -3.41
C ASN A 16 15.30 -8.37 -2.55
N VAL A 17 16.21 -9.27 -2.18
CA VAL A 17 15.90 -10.50 -1.42
C VAL A 17 16.43 -10.48 0.02
N GLN A 18 16.86 -9.31 0.51
CA GLN A 18 17.42 -9.14 1.85
C GLN A 18 16.42 -8.85 2.99
N PRO A 19 15.21 -8.28 2.76
CA PRO A 19 14.30 -7.99 3.87
C PRO A 19 13.98 -9.23 4.71
N TYR A 20 14.13 -9.12 6.03
CA TYR A 20 13.97 -10.24 6.96
C TYR A 20 12.55 -10.82 7.01
N SER A 21 11.54 -10.01 6.69
CA SER A 21 10.13 -10.41 6.65
C SER A 21 9.30 -9.36 5.87
N GLY A 22 7.98 -9.56 5.78
CA GLY A 22 7.07 -8.66 5.06
C GLY A 22 6.98 -7.25 5.64
N SER A 23 6.91 -7.12 6.97
CA SER A 23 6.84 -5.80 7.64
C SER A 23 8.11 -4.95 7.41
N PRO A 24 9.33 -5.47 7.61
CA PRO A 24 10.57 -4.78 7.21
C PRO A 24 10.68 -4.50 5.71
N ALA A 25 10.13 -5.35 4.84
CA ALA A 25 10.12 -5.08 3.40
C ALA A 25 9.31 -3.83 3.06
N ASN A 26 8.10 -3.68 3.64
CA ASN A 26 7.31 -2.45 3.50
C ASN A 26 8.05 -1.24 4.07
N ALA A 27 8.73 -1.40 5.21
CA ALA A 27 9.53 -0.32 5.79
C ALA A 27 10.64 0.15 4.85
N ALA A 28 11.35 -0.77 4.21
CA ALA A 28 12.40 -0.45 3.24
C ALA A 28 11.86 0.34 2.04
N VAL A 29 10.68 0.00 1.52
CA VAL A 29 10.03 0.76 0.43
C VAL A 29 9.68 2.17 0.87
N TYR A 30 9.04 2.34 2.04
CA TYR A 30 8.68 3.66 2.52
C TYR A 30 9.90 4.53 2.78
N MET A 31 10.90 4.02 3.50
CA MET A 31 12.10 4.79 3.83
C MET A 31 12.98 5.09 2.62
N GLY A 32 12.86 4.32 1.53
CA GLY A 32 13.58 4.56 0.29
C GLY A 32 12.89 5.55 -0.66
N LEU A 33 11.58 5.78 -0.50
CA LEU A 33 10.79 6.60 -1.44
C LEU A 33 10.15 7.84 -0.80
N LEU A 34 10.05 7.89 0.53
CA LEU A 34 9.26 8.88 1.26
C LEU A 34 10.10 9.56 2.33
N GLU A 35 9.77 10.82 2.57
CA GLU A 35 10.26 11.58 3.71
C GLU A 35 9.26 11.49 4.89
N PRO A 36 9.71 11.67 6.14
CA PRO A 36 8.80 11.79 7.28
C PRO A 36 7.71 12.83 7.02
N LYS A 37 6.48 12.53 7.44
CA LYS A 37 5.24 13.30 7.21
C LYS A 37 4.69 13.28 5.79
N ASP A 38 5.36 12.68 4.80
CA ASP A 38 4.72 12.42 3.51
C ASP A 38 3.44 11.61 3.70
N THR A 39 2.47 11.81 2.79
CA THR A 39 1.18 11.15 2.90
C THR A 39 1.22 9.78 2.25
N ILE A 40 0.84 8.75 3.00
CA ILE A 40 0.62 7.39 2.48
C ILE A 40 -0.85 7.04 2.56
N MET A 41 -1.30 6.17 1.66
CA MET A 41 -2.68 5.71 1.65
C MET A 41 -2.78 4.18 1.57
N GLY A 42 -3.55 3.56 2.46
CA GLY A 42 -3.70 2.10 2.51
C GLY A 42 -5.10 1.64 2.95
N LEU A 43 -5.43 0.37 2.72
CA LEU A 43 -6.70 -0.20 3.16
C LEU A 43 -6.75 -0.21 4.70
N ALA A 44 -7.86 0.23 5.28
CA ALA A 44 -8.06 0.21 6.72
C ALA A 44 -7.95 -1.23 7.28
N LEU A 45 -7.38 -1.37 8.48
CA LEU A 45 -7.21 -2.68 9.13
C LEU A 45 -8.57 -3.39 9.30
N ALA A 46 -9.58 -2.65 9.76
CA ALA A 46 -10.96 -3.14 9.91
C ALA A 46 -11.63 -3.51 8.57
N SER A 47 -11.10 -3.04 7.45
CA SER A 47 -11.57 -3.37 6.10
C SER A 47 -10.73 -4.47 5.43
N GLY A 48 -9.83 -5.12 6.16
CA GLY A 48 -8.98 -6.22 5.67
C GLY A 48 -7.56 -5.81 5.26
N GLY A 49 -7.12 -4.58 5.58
CA GLY A 49 -5.75 -4.14 5.37
C GLY A 49 -4.74 -4.79 6.33
N HIS A 50 -3.46 -4.45 6.18
CA HIS A 50 -2.39 -4.89 7.08
C HIS A 50 -1.95 -3.73 8.00
N LEU A 51 -1.38 -4.04 9.16
CA LEU A 51 -0.84 -3.06 10.09
C LEU A 51 0.12 -2.07 9.40
N THR A 52 1.06 -2.59 8.61
CA THR A 52 2.08 -1.77 7.93
C THR A 52 1.58 -1.00 6.70
N HIS A 53 0.28 -1.03 6.40
CA HIS A 53 -0.33 -0.20 5.35
C HIS A 53 -0.75 1.18 5.90
N GLY A 54 -0.03 1.67 6.92
CA GLY A 54 -0.30 2.95 7.56
C GLY A 54 -1.35 2.90 8.66
N HIS A 55 -1.53 1.80 9.42
CA HIS A 55 -2.51 1.86 10.52
C HIS A 55 -2.16 3.01 11.51
N PRO A 56 -3.03 4.03 11.69
CA PRO A 56 -2.65 5.31 12.28
C PRO A 56 -2.17 5.21 13.73
N LYS A 57 -1.19 6.04 14.09
CA LYS A 57 -0.70 6.26 15.47
C LYS A 57 -0.09 5.04 16.19
N ILE A 58 -0.25 3.82 15.69
CA ILE A 58 0.27 2.59 16.31
C ILE A 58 1.53 2.11 15.60
N THR A 59 1.48 2.00 14.27
CA THR A 59 2.53 1.37 13.46
C THR A 59 3.60 2.37 13.07
N PHE A 60 4.81 1.91 12.75
CA PHE A 60 5.86 2.81 12.24
C PHE A 60 5.34 3.59 11.01
N SER A 61 4.68 2.90 10.07
CA SER A 61 4.09 3.54 8.89
C SER A 61 3.02 4.59 9.22
N GLY A 62 2.28 4.43 10.32
CA GLY A 62 1.26 5.39 10.75
C GLY A 62 1.75 6.44 11.74
N LYS A 63 2.98 6.33 12.26
CA LYS A 63 3.63 7.29 13.17
C LYS A 63 4.59 8.23 12.43
N TYR A 64 5.36 7.70 11.48
CA TYR A 64 6.35 8.46 10.72
C TYR A 64 5.75 9.22 9.53
N PHE A 65 4.68 8.69 8.93
CA PHE A 65 4.01 9.27 7.76
C PHE A 65 2.62 9.77 8.10
N ASN A 66 2.10 10.70 7.31
CA ASN A 66 0.69 11.09 7.40
C ASN A 66 -0.17 9.99 6.77
N SER A 67 -0.87 9.20 7.58
CA SER A 67 -1.66 8.08 7.07
C SER A 67 -3.11 8.47 6.78
N VAL A 68 -3.53 8.20 5.55
CA VAL A 68 -4.93 8.25 5.11
C VAL A 68 -5.38 6.82 4.81
N GLN A 69 -6.56 6.42 5.26
CA GLN A 69 -7.06 5.06 5.00
C GLN A 69 -8.27 5.09 4.08
N TYR A 70 -8.26 4.24 3.06
CA TYR A 70 -9.46 3.91 2.27
C TYR A 70 -10.13 2.65 2.83
N GLY A 71 -11.41 2.46 2.51
CA GLY A 71 -12.22 1.38 3.07
C GLY A 71 -12.99 0.57 2.02
N VAL A 72 -14.00 -0.14 2.50
CA VAL A 72 -14.96 -0.90 1.70
C VAL A 72 -16.35 -0.28 1.80
N ASP A 73 -17.18 -0.55 0.79
CA ASP A 73 -18.59 -0.22 0.79
C ASP A 73 -19.40 -1.17 1.69
N LYS A 74 -20.71 -0.94 1.77
CA LYS A 74 -21.65 -1.77 2.56
C LYS A 74 -21.69 -3.25 2.14
N ASN A 75 -21.25 -3.58 0.93
CA ASN A 75 -21.20 -4.94 0.41
C ASN A 75 -19.82 -5.58 0.60
N GLY A 76 -18.88 -4.87 1.25
CA GLY A 76 -17.53 -5.34 1.48
C GLY A 76 -16.63 -5.28 0.25
N PHE A 77 -16.93 -4.46 -0.75
CA PHE A 77 -16.02 -4.19 -1.87
C PHE A 77 -15.26 -2.90 -1.63
N ILE A 78 -13.98 -2.82 -2.00
CA ILE A 78 -13.21 -1.57 -1.93
C ILE A 78 -13.98 -0.45 -2.64
N ASP A 79 -14.22 0.65 -1.93
CA ASP A 79 -14.88 1.81 -2.52
C ASP A 79 -13.86 2.63 -3.31
N TYR A 80 -13.68 2.26 -4.56
CA TYR A 80 -12.76 2.96 -5.46
C TYR A 80 -13.18 4.40 -5.78
N LYS A 81 -14.46 4.77 -5.61
CA LYS A 81 -14.90 6.16 -5.79
C LYS A 81 -14.40 7.00 -4.62
N ASP A 82 -14.57 6.48 -3.41
CA ASP A 82 -14.06 7.12 -2.19
C ASP A 82 -12.53 7.14 -2.16
N LEU A 83 -11.88 6.05 -2.55
CA LEU A 83 -10.43 5.98 -2.71
C LEU A 83 -9.92 7.09 -3.63
N ALA A 84 -10.54 7.27 -4.81
CA ALA A 84 -10.17 8.33 -5.75
C ALA A 84 -10.42 9.74 -5.18
N ARG A 85 -11.51 9.93 -4.43
CA ARG A 85 -11.81 11.19 -3.74
C ARG A 85 -10.77 11.51 -2.67
N LEU A 86 -10.40 10.53 -1.86
CA LEU A 86 -9.35 10.65 -0.83
C LEU A 86 -7.98 10.93 -1.45
N ALA A 87 -7.62 10.20 -2.50
CA ALA A 87 -6.38 10.42 -3.24
C ALA A 87 -6.26 11.88 -3.70
N ARG A 88 -7.27 12.40 -4.42
CA ARG A 88 -7.26 13.80 -4.88
C ARG A 88 -7.21 14.83 -3.76
N LYS A 89 -7.89 14.55 -2.64
CA LYS A 89 -7.93 15.44 -1.47
C LYS A 89 -6.59 15.50 -0.74
N HIS A 90 -5.96 14.35 -0.55
CA HIS A 90 -4.80 14.21 0.34
C HIS A 90 -3.47 14.10 -0.41
N LYS A 91 -3.49 13.92 -1.73
CA LYS A 91 -2.32 13.82 -2.62
C LYS A 91 -1.24 12.89 -2.05
N PRO A 92 -1.57 11.61 -1.77
CA PRO A 92 -0.62 10.68 -1.20
C PRO A 92 0.57 10.48 -2.15
N LYS A 93 1.77 10.47 -1.59
CA LYS A 93 2.99 10.11 -2.33
C LYS A 93 3.05 8.62 -2.67
N LEU A 94 2.34 7.78 -1.91
CA LEU A 94 2.26 6.35 -2.14
C LEU A 94 0.88 5.79 -1.76
N ILE A 95 0.34 4.94 -2.63
CA ILE A 95 -0.90 4.18 -2.40
C ILE A 95 -0.56 2.69 -2.34
N VAL A 96 -0.92 2.03 -1.25
CA VAL A 96 -0.75 0.58 -1.07
C VAL A 96 -1.98 -0.15 -1.60
N ALA A 97 -1.78 -0.99 -2.61
CA ALA A 97 -2.79 -1.89 -3.18
C ALA A 97 -2.54 -3.35 -2.75
N GLY A 98 -2.78 -3.64 -1.47
CA GLY A 98 -2.55 -4.97 -0.87
C GLY A 98 -3.36 -5.17 0.40
N THR A 99 -3.68 -6.43 0.71
CA THR A 99 -4.63 -6.80 1.76
C THR A 99 -4.16 -8.00 2.57
N THR A 100 -4.69 -8.15 3.79
CA THR A 100 -4.50 -9.33 4.65
C THR A 100 -5.77 -10.16 4.74
N ALA A 101 -6.92 -9.53 4.95
CA ALA A 101 -8.20 -10.20 5.19
C ALA A 101 -9.30 -9.63 4.28
N TYR A 102 -9.04 -9.60 2.97
CA TYR A 102 -9.98 -9.16 1.95
C TYR A 102 -10.12 -10.26 0.88
N PRO A 103 -11.29 -10.90 0.73
CA PRO A 103 -11.44 -12.12 -0.06
C PRO A 103 -11.69 -11.88 -1.56
N ARG A 104 -11.51 -10.64 -2.06
CA ARG A 104 -11.77 -10.29 -3.46
C ARG A 104 -10.48 -9.90 -4.17
N ILE A 105 -10.47 -10.09 -5.49
CA ILE A 105 -9.38 -9.64 -6.35
C ILE A 105 -9.40 -8.11 -6.44
N LEU A 106 -8.23 -7.49 -6.35
CA LEU A 106 -8.06 -6.05 -6.48
C LEU A 106 -8.08 -5.64 -7.96
N ASP A 107 -8.67 -4.49 -8.26
CA ASP A 107 -8.56 -3.87 -9.58
C ASP A 107 -7.31 -3.00 -9.64
N TRP A 108 -6.15 -3.64 -9.87
CA TRP A 108 -4.86 -2.94 -9.93
C TRP A 108 -4.80 -1.89 -11.05
N LYS A 109 -5.53 -2.09 -12.15
CA LYS A 109 -5.62 -1.08 -13.23
C LYS A 109 -6.31 0.19 -12.74
N ARG A 110 -7.35 0.04 -11.92
CA ARG A 110 -8.04 1.18 -11.33
C ARG A 110 -7.22 1.86 -10.23
N PHE A 111 -6.48 1.11 -9.43
CA PHE A 111 -5.49 1.67 -8.50
C PHE A 111 -4.45 2.51 -9.24
N ALA A 112 -3.86 1.99 -10.31
CA ALA A 112 -2.88 2.71 -11.13
C ALA A 112 -3.44 4.03 -11.67
N LYS A 113 -4.64 4.00 -12.29
CA LYS A 113 -5.32 5.22 -12.77
C LYS A 113 -5.56 6.26 -11.68
N ILE A 114 -5.82 5.85 -10.45
CA ILE A 114 -6.03 6.77 -9.33
C ILE A 114 -4.69 7.36 -8.88
N ALA A 115 -3.64 6.54 -8.81
CA ALA A 115 -2.30 6.99 -8.47
C ALA A 115 -1.75 7.98 -9.52
N ASP A 116 -1.96 7.71 -10.80
CA ASP A 116 -1.54 8.60 -11.91
C ASP A 116 -2.31 9.94 -11.93
N SER A 117 -3.43 10.04 -11.22
CA SER A 117 -4.28 11.24 -11.22
C SER A 117 -3.89 12.30 -10.19
N VAL A 118 -2.86 12.06 -9.36
CA VAL A 118 -2.47 12.92 -8.23
C VAL A 118 -1.00 13.29 -8.23
#